data_AF-A0A9X2ZAP0-F1
#
_entry.id   AF-A0A9X2ZAP0-F1
#
_cell.length_a   1.000
_cell.length_b   1.000
_cell.length_c   1.000
_cell.angle_alpha   90.00
_cell.angle_beta   90.00
_cell.angle_gamma   90.00
#
_symmetry.space_group_name_H-M   'P 1'
#
loop_
_entity.id
_entity.type
_entity.pdbx_description
1 polymer ?
#
loop_
_entity_poly.entity_id
_entity_poly.type
_entity_poly.pdbx_seq_one_letter_code
_entity_poly.pdbx_strand_id
1 'polypeptide(L)'
;MGQYITIIYANEKLEIDNKIPHFYENGRLIIPYNNESRYAVEELQKICKEGMTLNELFNFYINTRFTSNENKIKVLGEYEGLNTDLDNLEEIDLVEFLKLLNLPDFTVLSYDDLAGDYILNFENFIYKNSDREFYRLNIRMDKPYLYQYEGCKNHCLKEMESRKNK
;
A
#
# COMPACT_ATOMS: atom_id res chain seq x y z
N MET A 1 13.37 13.84 -13.33
CA MET A 1 12.88 12.75 -12.48
C MET A 1 11.43 13.06 -12.18
N GLY A 2 10.51 12.22 -12.67
CA GLY A 2 9.08 12.42 -12.46
C GLY A 2 8.70 12.24 -11.00
N GLN A 3 7.54 12.77 -10.63
CA GLN A 3 6.95 12.57 -9.31
C GLN A 3 6.21 11.24 -9.31
N TYR A 4 6.70 10.28 -8.53
CA TYR A 4 6.06 8.99 -8.33
C TYR A 4 6.02 8.65 -6.85
N ILE A 5 4.85 8.26 -6.37
CA ILE A 5 4.68 7.72 -5.05
C ILE A 5 3.52 6.73 -5.06
N THR A 6 3.62 5.68 -4.26
CA THR A 6 2.45 4.95 -3.81
C THR A 6 2.26 5.23 -2.33
N ILE A 7 1.05 5.63 -1.94
CA ILE A 7 0.67 5.78 -0.53
C ILE A 7 -0.51 4.87 -0.22
N ILE A 8 -0.50 4.33 0.99
CA ILE A 8 -1.63 3.66 1.60
C ILE A 8 -2.17 4.59 2.66
N TYR A 9 -3.47 4.86 2.63
CA TYR A 9 -4.11 5.71 3.62
C TYR A 9 -5.42 5.15 4.13
N ALA A 10 -5.71 5.44 5.40
CA ALA A 10 -6.94 5.08 6.08
C ALA A 10 -7.50 6.32 6.80
N ASN A 11 -8.83 6.44 6.86
CA ASN A 11 -9.51 7.58 7.50
C ASN A 11 -9.56 7.46 9.04
N GLU A 12 -9.03 6.38 9.59
CA GLU A 12 -9.04 6.10 11.02
C GLU A 12 -7.63 6.10 11.60
N LYS A 13 -7.52 6.47 12.87
CA LYS A 13 -6.28 6.36 13.63
C LYS A 13 -6.11 4.91 14.10
N LEU A 14 -5.29 4.15 13.40
CA LEU A 14 -5.06 2.73 13.65
C LEU A 14 -3.70 2.50 14.32
N GLU A 15 -3.60 1.52 15.21
CA GLU A 15 -2.29 1.15 15.75
C GLU A 15 -1.47 0.45 14.67
N ILE A 16 -0.29 1.00 14.35
CA ILE A 16 0.61 0.49 13.31
C ILE A 16 1.96 0.20 13.96
N ASP A 17 2.60 -0.90 13.55
CA ASP A 17 3.93 -1.26 14.01
C ASP A 17 4.91 -0.09 13.83
N ASN A 18 5.66 0.24 14.89
CA ASN A 18 6.61 1.34 14.91
C ASN A 18 7.82 1.14 13.97
N LYS A 19 7.99 -0.03 13.37
CA LYS A 19 8.95 -0.27 12.30
C LYS A 19 8.45 0.22 10.94
N ILE A 20 7.14 0.34 10.73
CA ILE A 20 6.55 0.77 9.47
C ILE A 20 6.57 2.31 9.41
N PRO A 21 7.21 2.92 8.39
CA PRO A 21 7.19 4.36 8.20
C PRO A 21 5.74 4.85 8.02
N HIS A 22 5.26 5.68 8.94
CA HIS A 22 3.90 6.22 8.85
C HIS A 22 3.76 7.54 9.60
N PHE A 23 2.75 8.34 9.24
CA PHE A 23 2.37 9.54 9.96
C PHE A 23 0.86 9.79 9.87
N TYR A 24 0.41 10.80 10.61
CA TYR A 24 -0.98 11.21 10.63
C TYR A 24 -1.11 12.64 10.11
N GLU A 25 -1.97 12.85 9.13
CA GLU A 25 -2.25 14.16 8.56
C GLU A 25 -3.75 14.33 8.40
N ASN A 26 -4.33 15.41 8.95
CA ASN A 26 -5.76 15.69 8.88
C ASN A 26 -6.65 14.50 9.31
N GLY A 27 -6.23 13.78 10.36
CA GLY A 27 -6.94 12.62 10.89
C GLY A 27 -6.77 11.33 10.09
N ARG A 28 -5.97 11.33 9.02
CA ARG A 28 -5.71 10.15 8.18
C ARG A 28 -4.35 9.56 8.48
N LEU A 29 -4.29 8.24 8.52
CA LEU A 29 -3.04 7.48 8.48
C LEU A 29 -2.47 7.55 7.06
N ILE A 30 -1.17 7.83 6.93
CA ILE A 30 -0.46 7.81 5.65
C ILE A 30 0.79 6.93 5.80
N ILE A 31 0.93 5.96 4.90
CA ILE A 31 2.06 5.02 4.82
C ILE A 31 2.63 5.09 3.40
N PRO A 32 3.87 5.59 3.20
CA PRO A 32 4.53 5.50 1.90
C PRO A 32 4.89 4.05 1.60
N TYR A 33 4.71 3.66 0.34
CA TYR A 33 5.11 2.38 -0.20
C TYR A 33 6.09 2.60 -1.36
N ASN A 34 7.21 1.88 -1.34
CA ASN A 34 8.20 1.98 -2.40
C ASN A 34 7.69 1.25 -3.64
N ASN A 35 7.36 2.00 -4.68
CA ASN A 35 6.96 1.45 -5.97
C ASN A 35 7.59 2.30 -7.06
N GLU A 36 8.84 1.99 -7.39
CA GLU A 36 9.68 2.80 -8.28
C GLU A 36 9.11 2.98 -9.70
N SER A 37 8.09 2.20 -10.08
CA SER A 37 7.60 2.18 -11.46
C SER A 37 6.08 2.20 -11.63
N ARG A 38 5.28 2.58 -10.60
CA ARG A 38 3.78 2.53 -10.54
C ARG A 38 3.13 1.17 -10.82
N TYR A 39 3.87 0.25 -11.43
CA TYR A 39 3.47 -1.02 -12.01
C TYR A 39 2.67 -1.88 -11.02
N ALA A 40 3.05 -1.89 -9.75
CA ALA A 40 2.35 -2.71 -8.75
C ALA A 40 0.85 -2.37 -8.63
N VAL A 41 0.48 -1.08 -8.54
CA VAL A 41 -0.93 -0.69 -8.40
C VAL A 41 -1.67 -0.88 -9.72
N GLU A 42 -1.04 -0.55 -10.85
CA GLU A 42 -1.62 -0.71 -12.18
C GLU A 42 -1.98 -2.18 -12.46
N GLU A 43 -1.05 -3.11 -12.20
CA GLU A 43 -1.29 -4.54 -12.38
C GLU A 43 -2.39 -5.06 -11.47
N LEU A 44 -2.39 -4.66 -10.20
CA LEU A 44 -3.46 -5.03 -9.26
C LEU A 44 -4.82 -4.51 -9.74
N GLN A 45 -4.90 -3.30 -10.31
CA GLN A 45 -6.16 -2.75 -10.82
C GLN A 45 -6.68 -3.52 -12.04
N LYS A 46 -5.80 -4.05 -12.91
CA LYS A 46 -6.20 -4.91 -14.05
C LYS A 46 -6.83 -6.22 -13.61
N ILE A 47 -6.41 -6.76 -12.47
CA ILE A 47 -6.89 -8.06 -11.96
C ILE A 47 -8.04 -7.93 -10.95
N CYS A 48 -8.10 -6.83 -10.19
CA CYS A 48 -9.15 -6.56 -9.22
C CYS A 48 -10.51 -6.42 -9.92
N LYS A 49 -11.53 -7.04 -9.34
CA LYS A 49 -12.92 -6.92 -9.79
C LYS A 49 -13.79 -6.54 -8.61
N GLU A 50 -14.81 -5.73 -8.84
CA GLU A 50 -15.74 -5.29 -7.79
C GLU A 50 -16.25 -6.49 -6.98
N GLY A 51 -16.17 -6.40 -5.65
CA GLY A 51 -16.55 -7.48 -4.74
C GLY A 51 -15.44 -8.50 -4.43
N MET A 52 -14.29 -8.43 -5.10
CA MET A 52 -13.13 -9.28 -4.79
C MET A 52 -12.56 -8.93 -3.41
N THR A 53 -12.32 -9.93 -2.57
CA THR A 53 -11.67 -9.76 -1.27
C THR A 53 -10.15 -9.61 -1.43
N LEU A 54 -9.49 -8.95 -0.46
CA LEU A 54 -8.03 -8.88 -0.39
C LEU A 54 -7.39 -10.28 -0.31
N ASN A 55 -8.09 -11.25 0.29
CA ASN A 55 -7.68 -12.67 0.31
C ASN A 55 -7.68 -13.28 -1.08
N GLU A 56 -8.73 -13.06 -1.87
CA GLU A 56 -8.80 -13.56 -3.24
C GLU A 56 -7.73 -12.91 -4.13
N LEU A 57 -7.51 -11.61 -3.96
CA LEU A 57 -6.44 -10.90 -4.65
C LEU A 57 -5.05 -11.45 -4.29
N PHE A 58 -4.79 -11.64 -3.00
CA PHE A 58 -3.55 -12.22 -2.51
C PHE A 58 -3.33 -13.64 -3.06
N ASN A 59 -4.35 -14.50 -2.97
CA ASN A 59 -4.29 -15.86 -3.49
C ASN A 59 -4.06 -15.87 -5.01
N PHE A 60 -4.70 -14.95 -5.75
CA PHE A 60 -4.47 -14.80 -7.19
C PHE A 60 -3.02 -14.40 -7.46
N TYR A 61 -2.51 -13.37 -6.77
CA TYR A 61 -1.15 -12.86 -6.94
C TYR A 61 -0.10 -13.94 -6.67
N ILE A 62 -0.23 -14.64 -5.53
CA ILE A 62 0.61 -15.78 -5.18
C ILE A 62 0.51 -16.85 -6.27
N ASN A 63 -0.69 -17.26 -6.67
CA ASN A 63 -0.83 -18.27 -7.73
C ASN A 63 -0.16 -17.84 -9.04
N THR A 64 -0.24 -16.56 -9.44
CA THR A 64 0.42 -16.05 -10.66
C THR A 64 1.94 -15.96 -10.53
N ARG A 65 2.48 -15.55 -9.38
CA ARG A 65 3.93 -15.44 -9.15
C ARG A 65 4.58 -16.81 -8.97
N PHE A 66 3.85 -17.74 -8.36
CA PHE A 66 4.30 -19.12 -8.12
C PHE A 66 4.12 -20.02 -9.34
N THR A 67 3.20 -19.73 -10.26
CA THR A 67 3.11 -20.47 -11.55
C THR A 67 4.28 -20.19 -12.50
N SER A 68 5.03 -19.10 -12.30
CA SER A 68 6.30 -18.85 -13.00
C SER A 68 7.52 -19.58 -12.41
N ASN A 69 7.41 -20.23 -11.25
CA ASN A 69 8.49 -20.97 -10.61
C ASN A 69 8.12 -22.46 -10.49
N GLU A 70 8.75 -23.32 -11.31
CA GLU A 70 8.42 -24.75 -11.47
C GLU A 70 8.63 -25.66 -10.23
N ASN A 71 8.78 -25.11 -9.02
CA ASN A 71 8.99 -25.89 -7.80
C ASN A 71 7.87 -25.74 -6.74
N LYS A 72 6.80 -26.51 -6.99
CA LYS A 72 6.20 -27.46 -6.02
C LYS A 72 5.50 -26.90 -4.78
N ILE A 73 4.17 -26.78 -4.86
CA ILE A 73 3.15 -27.70 -4.27
C ILE A 73 3.32 -28.14 -2.78
N LYS A 74 4.08 -27.43 -1.94
CA LYS A 74 4.21 -27.80 -0.51
C LYS A 74 3.82 -26.75 0.51
N VAL A 75 3.53 -25.51 0.12
CA VAL A 75 3.22 -24.43 1.08
C VAL A 75 1.82 -23.86 0.83
N LEU A 76 0.81 -24.72 1.04
CA LEU A 76 -0.48 -24.32 1.62
C LEU A 76 -0.38 -24.32 3.17
N GLY A 77 0.84 -24.39 3.73
CA GLY A 77 1.14 -24.20 5.15
C GLY A 77 1.14 -22.72 5.52
N GLU A 78 0.03 -22.06 5.25
CA GLU A 78 -0.47 -20.73 5.61
C GLU A 78 0.46 -19.50 5.74
N TYR A 79 1.73 -19.56 6.16
CA TYR A 79 2.54 -18.34 6.40
C TYR A 79 4.07 -18.50 6.23
N GLU A 80 4.59 -19.62 5.73
CA GLU A 80 6.03 -19.78 5.43
C GLU A 80 6.43 -19.04 4.14
N GLY A 81 6.62 -17.72 4.23
CA GLY A 81 7.13 -16.93 3.09
C GLY A 81 6.74 -15.46 3.11
N LEU A 82 5.79 -15.05 3.96
CA LEU A 82 5.72 -13.65 4.32
C LEU A 82 7.05 -13.29 4.99
N ASN A 83 7.72 -12.27 4.49
CA ASN A 83 8.87 -11.70 5.16
C ASN A 83 8.37 -11.10 6.48
N THR A 84 8.30 -11.92 7.52
CA THR A 84 7.87 -11.52 8.86
C THR A 84 8.89 -10.58 9.50
N ASP A 85 10.12 -10.57 8.97
CA ASP A 85 11.09 -9.53 9.26
C ASP A 85 10.74 -8.29 8.43
N LEU A 86 10.13 -7.32 9.12
CA LEU A 86 9.95 -5.93 8.67
C LEU A 86 11.30 -5.22 8.36
N ASP A 87 12.43 -5.94 8.45
CA ASP A 87 13.78 -5.43 8.20
C ASP A 87 14.04 -5.18 6.70
N ASN A 88 13.17 -5.68 5.79
CA ASN A 88 13.26 -5.38 4.36
C ASN A 88 11.90 -5.03 3.72
N LEU A 89 11.19 -4.04 4.29
CA LEU A 89 9.92 -3.50 3.76
C LEU A 89 9.99 -3.05 2.28
N GLU A 90 11.19 -2.76 1.77
CA GLU A 90 11.40 -2.32 0.38
C GLU A 90 11.31 -3.46 -0.65
N GLU A 91 11.42 -4.71 -0.21
CA GLU A 91 11.37 -5.90 -1.08
C GLU A 91 10.02 -6.65 -1.03
N ILE A 92 9.06 -6.18 -0.23
CA ILE A 92 7.74 -6.81 -0.08
C ILE A 92 6.79 -6.30 -1.16
N ASP A 93 6.14 -7.22 -1.88
CA ASP A 93 5.15 -6.84 -2.89
C ASP A 93 3.93 -6.17 -2.25
N LEU A 94 3.29 -5.27 -3.00
CA LEU A 94 2.21 -4.43 -2.47
C LEU A 94 1.10 -5.26 -1.81
N VAL A 95 0.62 -6.33 -2.45
CA VAL A 95 -0.47 -7.14 -1.89
C VAL A 95 -0.08 -7.87 -0.61
N GLU A 96 1.19 -8.29 -0.49
CA GLU A 96 1.74 -8.90 0.72
C GLU A 96 1.82 -7.85 1.83
N PHE A 97 2.28 -6.64 1.49
CA PHE A 97 2.34 -5.52 2.42
C PHE A 97 0.95 -5.10 2.93
N LEU A 98 -0.05 -5.02 2.05
CA LEU A 98 -1.45 -4.74 2.45
C LEU A 98 -2.01 -5.79 3.42
N LYS A 99 -1.67 -7.07 3.20
CA LYS A 99 -2.05 -8.16 4.09
C LYS A 99 -1.38 -8.06 5.47
N LEU A 100 -0.10 -7.68 5.51
CA LEU A 100 0.63 -7.46 6.75
C LEU A 100 0.06 -6.28 7.55
N LEU A 101 -0.35 -5.20 6.87
CA LEU A 101 -0.93 -4.03 7.53
C LEU A 101 -2.29 -4.33 8.19
N ASN A 102 -3.06 -5.27 7.63
CA ASN A 102 -4.36 -5.72 8.16
C ASN A 102 -5.33 -4.55 8.47
N LEU A 103 -5.35 -3.53 7.61
CA LEU A 103 -6.24 -2.38 7.77
C LEU A 103 -7.66 -2.74 7.30
N PRO A 104 -8.72 -2.40 8.06
CA PRO A 104 -10.09 -2.75 7.71
C PRO A 104 -10.58 -2.01 6.45
N ASP A 105 -10.44 -0.68 6.46
CA ASP A 105 -10.82 0.22 5.37
C ASP A 105 -9.61 1.07 4.97
N PHE A 106 -9.17 0.96 3.72
CA PHE A 106 -8.02 1.71 3.22
C PHE A 106 -8.07 1.91 1.71
N THR A 107 -7.32 2.91 1.26
CA THR A 107 -7.09 3.17 -0.15
C THR A 107 -5.61 3.11 -0.45
N VAL A 108 -5.26 2.50 -1.58
CA VAL A 108 -3.94 2.60 -2.19
C VAL A 108 -4.01 3.59 -3.34
N LEU A 109 -3.18 4.62 -3.30
CA LEU A 109 -3.05 5.63 -4.34
C LEU A 109 -1.63 5.58 -4.89
N SER A 110 -1.48 5.31 -6.18
CA SER A 110 -0.22 5.56 -6.90
C SER A 110 -0.39 6.80 -7.77
N TYR A 111 0.43 7.81 -7.50
CA TYR A 111 0.50 9.04 -8.28
C TYR A 111 1.68 8.97 -9.26
N ASP A 112 1.46 9.38 -10.50
CA ASP A 112 2.47 9.57 -11.54
C ASP A 112 2.14 10.83 -12.34
N ASP A 113 3.08 11.78 -12.41
CA ASP A 113 2.90 13.07 -13.08
C ASP A 113 2.65 12.98 -14.60
N LEU A 114 3.01 11.85 -15.23
CA LEU A 114 2.86 11.62 -16.67
C LEU A 114 1.66 10.73 -17.02
N ALA A 115 1.26 9.82 -16.14
CA ALA A 115 0.19 8.84 -16.41
C ALA A 115 -1.09 9.03 -15.59
N GLY A 116 -1.07 9.87 -14.56
CA GLY A 116 -2.20 10.12 -13.69
C GLY A 116 -2.29 9.14 -12.52
N ASP A 117 -3.45 9.14 -11.87
CA ASP A 117 -3.66 8.48 -10.58
C ASP A 117 -4.22 7.07 -10.76
N TYR A 118 -3.63 6.10 -10.07
CA TYR A 118 -4.13 4.72 -9.97
C TYR A 118 -4.61 4.46 -8.55
N ILE A 119 -5.83 3.95 -8.40
CA ILE A 119 -6.53 3.87 -7.12
C ILE A 119 -7.10 2.47 -6.89
N LEU A 120 -6.84 1.90 -5.71
CA LEU A 120 -7.50 0.69 -5.22
C LEU A 120 -8.18 0.99 -3.88
N ASN A 121 -9.49 0.76 -3.81
CA ASN A 121 -10.26 0.99 -2.58
C ASN A 121 -10.68 -0.35 -1.98
N PHE A 122 -10.35 -0.55 -0.71
CA PHE A 122 -10.80 -1.70 0.08
C PHE A 122 -11.65 -1.22 1.25
N GLU A 123 -12.87 -1.74 1.32
CA GLU A 123 -13.81 -1.53 2.41
C GLU A 123 -14.14 -2.89 3.02
N ASN A 124 -13.88 -3.05 4.32
CA ASN A 124 -13.96 -4.31 5.06
C ASN A 124 -13.22 -5.43 4.32
N PHE A 125 -12.00 -5.14 3.85
CA PHE A 125 -11.17 -6.03 3.02
C PHE A 125 -11.77 -6.43 1.66
N ILE A 126 -12.83 -5.77 1.19
CA ILE A 126 -13.48 -6.01 -0.10
C ILE A 126 -13.16 -4.87 -1.05
N TYR A 127 -12.67 -5.19 -2.24
CA TYR A 127 -12.45 -4.21 -3.29
C TYR A 127 -13.77 -3.59 -3.75
N LYS A 128 -13.80 -2.26 -3.72
CA LYS A 128 -14.91 -1.46 -4.21
C LYS A 128 -14.46 -0.70 -5.44
N ASN A 129 -15.15 -0.91 -6.55
CA ASN A 129 -14.96 -0.12 -7.76
C ASN A 129 -15.68 1.24 -7.60
N SER A 130 -15.25 2.02 -6.62
CA SER A 130 -15.80 3.35 -6.39
C SER A 130 -15.11 4.36 -7.30
N ASP A 131 -15.46 4.31 -8.59
CA ASP A 131 -15.10 5.35 -9.56
C ASP A 131 -15.91 6.65 -9.36
N ARG A 132 -16.86 6.64 -8.42
CA ARG A 132 -17.80 7.73 -8.20
C ARG A 132 -17.29 8.66 -7.11
N GLU A 133 -16.63 9.73 -7.53
CA GLU A 133 -16.47 10.94 -6.73
C GLU A 133 -15.85 10.73 -5.34
N PHE A 134 -14.99 9.72 -5.19
CA PHE A 134 -14.21 9.55 -3.97
C PHE A 134 -13.24 10.74 -3.93
N TYR A 135 -13.69 11.85 -3.33
CA TYR A 135 -12.98 13.09 -3.06
C TYR A 135 -11.62 13.09 -3.77
N ARG A 136 -11.50 13.66 -4.98
CA ARG A 136 -10.17 14.03 -5.53
C ARG A 136 -9.41 14.67 -4.38
N LEU A 137 -8.48 13.94 -3.79
CA LEU A 137 -8.26 13.88 -2.35
C LEU A 137 -8.43 15.20 -1.58
N ASN A 138 -9.19 15.17 -0.48
CA ASN A 138 -8.99 16.13 0.63
C ASN A 138 -7.64 15.88 1.35
N ILE A 139 -6.86 14.89 0.91
CA ILE A 139 -5.39 14.94 0.90
C ILE A 139 -5.02 15.62 -0.43
N ARG A 140 -5.40 16.89 -0.62
CA ARG A 140 -4.72 17.68 -1.65
C ARG A 140 -3.27 17.58 -1.22
N MET A 141 -2.44 17.02 -2.08
CA MET A 141 -0.99 16.91 -1.89
C MET A 141 -0.42 18.34 -1.92
N ASP A 142 -0.88 19.22 -1.04
CA ASP A 142 -0.46 20.61 -0.95
C ASP A 142 1.00 20.71 -0.47
N LYS A 143 1.51 19.61 0.10
CA LYS A 143 2.89 19.48 0.55
C LYS A 143 3.75 18.76 -0.49
N PRO A 144 4.84 19.38 -0.98
CA PRO A 144 5.73 18.82 -1.99
C PRO A 144 6.30 17.44 -1.65
N TYR A 145 6.52 17.14 -0.37
CA TYR A 145 7.11 15.87 0.05
C TYR A 145 6.19 14.67 -0.19
N LEU A 146 4.88 14.88 -0.39
CA LEU A 146 3.95 13.80 -0.69
C LEU A 146 4.06 13.32 -2.14
N TYR A 147 4.76 14.03 -3.03
CA TYR A 147 4.90 13.66 -4.44
C TYR A 147 6.11 12.77 -4.76
N GLN A 148 6.94 12.47 -3.74
CA GLN A 148 8.13 11.66 -3.89
C GLN A 148 8.24 10.70 -2.72
N TYR A 149 8.44 9.41 -3.01
CA TYR A 149 8.63 8.38 -1.98
C TYR A 149 9.67 8.80 -0.91
N GLU A 150 10.86 9.21 -1.33
CA GLU A 150 11.92 9.66 -0.42
C GLU A 150 11.52 10.87 0.42
N GLY A 151 10.82 11.84 -0.16
CA GLY A 151 10.32 13.01 0.58
C GLY A 151 9.35 12.59 1.69
N CYS A 152 8.41 11.70 1.36
CA CYS A 152 7.40 11.20 2.28
C CYS A 152 8.01 10.32 3.36
N LYS A 153 8.87 9.36 3.00
CA LYS A 153 9.63 8.50 3.92
C LYS A 153 10.41 9.32 4.94
N ASN A 154 11.17 10.32 4.48
CA ASN A 154 11.94 11.20 5.36
C ASN A 154 11.05 12.00 6.32
N HIS A 155 9.86 12.43 5.87
CA HIS A 155 8.88 13.06 6.75
C HIS A 155 8.35 12.08 7.81
N CYS A 156 8.00 10.85 7.43
CA CYS A 156 7.56 9.80 8.34
C CYS A 156 8.59 9.55 9.45
N LEU A 157 9.85 9.39 9.08
CA LEU A 157 10.93 9.09 10.02
C LEU A 157 11.11 10.22 11.05
N LYS A 158 11.07 11.48 10.62
CA LYS A 158 11.14 12.64 11.52
C LYS A 158 9.97 12.67 12.51
N GLU A 159 8.76 12.40 12.04
CA GLU A 159 7.57 12.32 12.88
C GLU A 159 7.70 11.19 13.91
N MET A 160 8.15 10.01 13.50
CA MET A 160 8.34 8.85 14.38
C MET A 160 9.42 9.11 15.44
N GLU A 161 10.54 9.72 15.08
CA GLU A 161 11.59 10.13 16.02
C GLU A 161 11.06 11.13 17.06
N SER A 162 10.25 12.10 16.63
CA SER A 162 9.66 13.10 17.53
C SER A 162 8.74 12.49 18.60
N ARG A 163 8.10 11.35 18.29
CA ARG A 163 7.23 10.61 19.22
C ARG A 163 8.03 9.83 20.27
N LYS A 164 9.23 9.35 19.92
CA LYS A 164 10.11 8.63 20.85
C LYS A 164 10.72 9.55 21.92
N ASN A 165 10.79 10.86 21.63
CA ASN A 165 11.39 11.87 22.50
C ASN A 165 10.35 12.62 23.37
N LYS A 166 9.11 12.15 23.44
CA LYS A 166 8.04 12.67 24.31
C LYS A 166 7.71 11.65 25.40
#